data_AF-A0A974A3P9-F1
#
_entry.id   AF-A0A974A3P9-F1
#
_cell.length_a   1.000
_cell.length_b   1.000
_cell.length_c   1.000
_cell.angle_alpha   90.00
_cell.angle_beta   90.00
_cell.angle_gamma   90.00
#
_symmetry.space_group_name_H-M   'P 1'
#
loop_
_entity.id
_entity.type
_entity.pdbx_description
1 polymer ?
#
loop_
_entity_poly.entity_id
_entity_poly.type
_entity_poly.pdbx_seq_one_letter_code
_entity_poly.pdbx_strand_id
1 'polypeptide(L)'
;MRDLGLIDIRDSKPVDVSELDVIKNPGGIKIVALEGAQAPRALDDVDLAVSHGTFAIYSGLKLTNAFALEKMTTPFINVIAVRRPMPTGHRTSSP
;
A
#
# COMPACT_ATOMS: atom_id res chain seq x y z
N MET A 1 -1.86 -8.25 -5.85
CA MET A 1 -2.31 -9.65 -6.07
C MET A 1 -3.23 -9.80 -7.28
N ARG A 2 -4.26 -8.97 -7.44
CA ARG A 2 -5.16 -8.98 -8.62
C ARG A 2 -4.41 -8.89 -9.95
N ASP A 3 -3.47 -7.96 -10.04
CA ASP A 3 -2.67 -7.73 -11.27
C ASP A 3 -1.77 -8.91 -11.64
N LEU A 4 -1.55 -9.85 -10.70
CA LEU A 4 -0.82 -11.10 -10.92
C LEU A 4 -1.75 -12.27 -11.25
N GLY A 5 -3.07 -12.04 -11.33
CA GLY A 5 -4.08 -13.07 -11.58
C GLY A 5 -4.29 -14.06 -10.44
N LEU A 6 -3.75 -13.79 -9.24
CA LEU A 6 -3.84 -14.70 -8.09
C LEU A 6 -5.23 -14.70 -7.43
N ILE A 7 -5.87 -13.53 -7.43
CA ILE A 7 -7.21 -13.31 -6.88
C ILE A 7 -8.00 -12.38 -7.80
N ASP A 8 -9.33 -12.42 -7.70
CA ASP A 8 -10.22 -11.42 -8.28
C ASP A 8 -10.98 -10.74 -7.15
N ILE A 9 -11.23 -9.43 -7.27
CA ILE A 9 -11.91 -8.62 -6.25
C ILE A 9 -13.11 -7.92 -6.86
N ARG A 10 -14.12 -7.64 -6.03
CA ARG A 10 -15.26 -6.78 -6.45
C ARG A 10 -14.78 -5.39 -6.79
N ASP A 11 -15.56 -4.68 -7.60
CA ASP A 11 -15.33 -3.26 -7.85
C ASP A 11 -15.54 -2.47 -6.55
N SER A 12 -14.44 -1.90 -6.06
CA SER A 12 -14.35 -1.12 -4.83
C SER A 12 -13.39 0.04 -5.05
N LYS A 13 -13.49 1.09 -4.22
CA LYS A 13 -12.47 2.14 -4.20
C LYS A 13 -11.15 1.52 -3.75
N PRO A 14 -10.01 1.77 -4.44
CA PRO A 14 -8.75 1.10 -4.14
C PRO A 14 -8.28 1.22 -2.67
N VAL A 15 -8.63 2.31 -2.01
CA VAL A 15 -8.24 2.59 -0.62
C VAL A 15 -9.09 1.87 0.43
N ASP A 16 -10.25 1.32 0.03
CA ASP A 16 -11.22 0.68 0.92
C ASP A 16 -11.25 -0.85 0.74
N VAL A 17 -10.34 -1.42 -0.06
CA VAL A 17 -10.29 -2.86 -0.37
C VAL A 17 -9.78 -3.65 0.83
N SER A 18 -10.48 -4.74 1.16
CA SER A 18 -10.10 -5.70 2.20
C SER A 18 -10.13 -7.15 1.67
N GLU A 19 -9.69 -8.11 2.48
CA GLU A 19 -9.80 -9.54 2.17
C GLU A 19 -11.26 -10.00 1.94
N LEU A 20 -12.24 -9.30 2.49
CA LEU A 20 -13.66 -9.59 2.30
C LEU A 20 -14.15 -9.28 0.88
N ASP A 21 -13.35 -8.57 0.09
CA ASP A 21 -13.68 -8.18 -1.29
C ASP A 21 -13.25 -9.21 -2.34
N VAL A 22 -12.56 -10.27 -1.92
CA VAL A 22 -12.13 -11.35 -2.80
C VAL A 22 -13.32 -12.19 -3.26
N ILE A 23 -13.55 -12.24 -4.58
CA ILE A 23 -14.62 -13.04 -5.20
C ILE A 23 -14.11 -14.28 -5.93
N LYS A 24 -12.83 -14.33 -6.28
CA LYS A 24 -12.19 -15.55 -6.80
C LYS A 24 -10.82 -15.72 -6.18
N ASN A 25 -10.55 -16.95 -5.77
CA ASN A 25 -9.27 -17.36 -5.19
C ASN A 25 -8.98 -18.80 -5.63
N PRO A 26 -8.63 -19.03 -6.91
CA PRO A 26 -8.41 -20.38 -7.45
C PRO A 26 -7.27 -21.12 -6.75
N GLY A 27 -6.31 -20.39 -6.17
CA GLY A 27 -5.19 -20.96 -5.43
C GLY A 27 -5.48 -21.27 -3.96
N GLY A 28 -6.68 -20.99 -3.45
CA GLY A 28 -6.99 -21.20 -2.03
C GLY A 28 -6.10 -20.39 -1.08
N ILE A 29 -5.60 -19.24 -1.53
CA ILE A 29 -4.65 -18.38 -0.79
C ILE A 29 -5.29 -17.88 0.49
N LYS A 30 -4.66 -18.15 1.64
CA LYS A 30 -5.07 -17.59 2.92
C LYS A 30 -4.42 -16.23 3.13
N ILE A 31 -5.23 -15.17 3.12
CA ILE A 31 -4.75 -13.82 3.41
C ILE A 31 -4.75 -13.62 4.92
N VAL A 32 -3.60 -13.19 5.47
CA VAL A 32 -3.45 -12.86 6.88
C VAL A 32 -3.11 -11.37 6.96
N ALA A 33 -3.94 -10.60 7.68
CA ALA A 33 -3.67 -9.19 7.91
C ALA A 33 -2.53 -9.03 8.91
N LEU A 34 -1.55 -8.19 8.57
CA LEU A 34 -0.44 -7.82 9.42
C LEU A 34 -0.16 -6.33 9.32
N GLU A 35 0.47 -5.77 10.34
CA GLU A 35 1.00 -4.41 10.29
C GLU A 35 2.19 -4.38 9.30
N GLY A 36 2.23 -3.38 8.42
CA GLY A 36 3.10 -3.38 7.25
C GLY A 36 4.60 -3.55 7.55
N ALA A 37 5.09 -3.09 8.70
CA ALA A 37 6.49 -3.25 9.09
C ALA A 37 6.85 -4.70 9.49
N GLN A 38 5.86 -5.57 9.74
CA GLN A 38 6.09 -6.99 10.04
C GLN A 38 6.29 -7.85 8.78
N ALA A 39 5.90 -7.35 7.60
CA ALA A 39 5.88 -8.15 6.37
C ALA A 39 7.21 -8.83 6.04
N PRO A 40 8.38 -8.17 6.18
CA PRO A 40 9.65 -8.84 5.89
C PRO A 40 9.95 -10.01 6.83
N ARG A 41 9.53 -9.94 8.10
CA ARG A 41 9.71 -11.02 9.08
C ARG A 41 8.74 -12.18 8.86
N ALA A 42 7.56 -11.89 8.34
CA ALA A 42 6.55 -12.90 8.06
C ALA A 42 6.99 -13.91 6.99
N LEU A 43 7.98 -13.57 6.14
CA LEU A 43 8.48 -14.45 5.07
C LEU A 43 9.02 -15.81 5.57
N ASP A 44 9.39 -15.93 6.84
CA ASP A 44 9.81 -17.21 7.42
C ASP A 44 8.62 -18.17 7.66
N ASP A 45 7.40 -17.63 7.73
CA ASP A 45 6.16 -18.35 8.08
C ASP A 45 5.14 -18.42 6.92
N VAL A 46 5.34 -17.67 5.83
CA VAL A 46 4.41 -17.60 4.69
C VAL A 46 5.13 -17.72 3.35
N ASP A 47 4.43 -18.23 2.34
CA ASP A 47 4.98 -18.35 0.98
C ASP A 47 5.21 -16.99 0.30
N LEU A 48 4.38 -15.99 0.64
CA LEU A 48 4.42 -14.64 0.07
C LEU A 48 4.07 -13.60 1.12
N ALA A 49 4.91 -12.57 1.26
CA ALA A 49 4.60 -11.37 2.02
C ALA A 49 4.54 -10.15 1.10
N VAL A 50 3.50 -9.33 1.27
CA VAL A 50 3.36 -8.06 0.57
C VAL A 50 3.84 -6.95 1.51
N SER A 51 4.81 -6.14 1.06
CA SER A 51 5.41 -5.09 1.88
C SER A 51 5.57 -3.78 1.11
N HIS A 52 5.49 -2.66 1.83
CA HIS A 52 5.89 -1.36 1.31
C HIS A 52 7.41 -1.30 1.14
N GLY A 53 7.88 -0.73 0.01
CA GLY A 53 9.29 -0.77 -0.40
C GLY A 53 10.28 -0.28 0.66
N THR A 54 9.92 0.73 1.46
CA THR A 54 10.76 1.24 2.55
C THR A 54 11.06 0.18 3.61
N PHE A 55 10.08 -0.64 4.01
CA PHE A 55 10.29 -1.69 5.00
C PHE A 55 11.10 -2.87 4.44
N ALA A 56 10.88 -3.21 3.17
CA ALA A 56 11.71 -4.21 2.48
C ALA A 56 13.19 -3.78 2.46
N ILE A 57 13.48 -2.52 2.12
CA ILE A 57 14.85 -2.00 2.09
C ILE A 57 15.49 -2.02 3.49
N TYR A 58 14.79 -1.53 4.52
CA TYR A 58 15.32 -1.49 5.89
C TYR A 58 15.53 -2.87 6.52
N SER A 59 14.83 -3.90 6.05
CA SER A 59 15.02 -5.29 6.46
C SER A 59 16.13 -6.01 5.67
N GLY A 60 16.80 -5.33 4.75
CA GLY A 60 17.88 -5.90 3.94
C GLY A 60 17.42 -6.65 2.69
N LEU A 61 16.12 -6.63 2.37
CA LEU A 61 15.60 -7.22 1.14
C LEU A 61 15.93 -6.32 -0.06
N LYS A 62 16.42 -6.93 -1.14
CA LYS A 62 16.62 -6.24 -2.42
C LYS A 62 15.34 -6.30 -3.23
N LEU A 63 14.86 -5.15 -3.71
CA LEU A 63 13.69 -5.07 -4.59
C LEU A 63 13.84 -5.90 -5.87
N THR A 64 15.08 -6.09 -6.35
CA THR A 64 15.39 -6.94 -7.52
C THR A 64 15.08 -8.42 -7.31
N ASN A 65 14.94 -8.85 -6.05
CA ASN A 65 14.62 -10.24 -5.71
C ASN A 65 13.12 -10.44 -5.46
N ALA A 66 12.30 -9.39 -5.59
CA ALA A 66 10.87 -9.50 -5.39
C ALA A 66 10.23 -10.39 -6.47
N PHE A 67 9.29 -11.25 -6.06
CA PHE A 67 8.49 -12.06 -6.99
C PHE A 67 7.76 -11.18 -8.03
N ALA A 68 7.26 -10.03 -7.57
CA ALA A 68 6.69 -9.00 -8.41
C ALA A 68 6.86 -7.64 -7.75
N LEU A 69 6.99 -6.61 -8.58
CA LEU A 69 6.94 -5.21 -8.15
C LEU A 69 5.66 -4.59 -8.70
N GLU A 70 4.94 -3.85 -7.86
CA GLU A 70 3.79 -3.08 -8.32
C GLU A 70 4.23 -1.93 -9.24
N LYS A 71 3.38 -1.60 -10.21
CA LYS A 71 3.57 -0.42 -11.04
C LYS A 71 3.33 0.82 -10.17
N MET A 72 4.31 1.70 -10.08
CA MET A 72 4.15 2.99 -9.39
C MET A 72 3.35 3.95 -10.28
N THR A 73 2.04 3.84 -10.23
CA THR A 73 1.10 4.74 -10.90
C THR A 73 0.48 5.71 -9.91
N THR A 74 0.15 6.93 -10.35
CA THR A 74 -0.70 7.85 -9.59
C THR A 74 -1.99 7.13 -9.18
N PRO A 75 -2.47 7.24 -7.92
CA PRO A 75 -2.03 8.15 -6.86
C PRO A 75 -0.96 7.59 -5.90
N PHE A 76 -0.40 6.40 -6.13
CA PHE A 76 0.46 5.69 -5.17
C PHE A 76 1.95 6.05 -5.26
N ILE A 77 2.23 7.26 -5.75
CA ILE A 77 3.59 7.81 -5.80
C ILE A 77 3.83 8.67 -4.56
N ASN A 78 5.06 8.66 -4.05
CA ASN A 78 5.45 9.57 -2.98
C ASN A 78 5.32 11.02 -3.47
N VAL A 79 4.71 11.88 -2.66
CA VAL A 79 4.56 13.32 -2.94
C VAL A 79 5.26 14.14 -1.86
N ILE A 80 5.74 15.32 -2.24
CA ILE A 80 6.21 16.32 -1.28
C ILE A 80 5.01 17.19 -0.89
N ALA A 81 4.63 17.13 0.38
CA ALA A 81 3.55 17.95 0.92
C ALA A 81 4.11 19.22 1.56
N VAL A 82 3.59 20.38 1.18
CA VAL A 82 3.86 21.66 1.82
C VAL A 82 2.61 22.18 2.53
N ARG A 83 2.77 22.77 3.72
CA ARG A 83 1.66 23.40 4.43
C ARG A 83 1.18 24.61 3.64
N ARG A 84 -0.12 24.68 3.35
CA ARG A 84 -0.71 25.88 2.75
C ARG A 84 -0.47 27.08 3.67
N PRO A 85 0.04 28.23 3.16
CA PRO A 85 0.18 29.42 3.98
C PRO A 85 -1.20 29.83 4.50
N MET A 86 -1.25 30.26 5.77
CA MET A 86 -2.48 30.77 6.37
C MET A 86 -2.92 32.03 5.62
N PRO A 87 -4.22 32.19 5.29
CA PRO A 87 -4.72 33.45 4.77
C PRO A 87 -4.48 34.54 5.82
N THR A 88 -3.67 35.56 5.49
CA THR A 88 -3.55 36.75 6.31
C THR A 88 -4.85 37.52 6.24
N GLY A 89 -5.70 37.39 7.26
CA GLY A 89 -6.88 38.23 7.41
C GLY A 89 -6.47 39.69 7.50
N HIS A 90 -6.97 40.53 6.61
CA HIS A 90 -6.95 41.99 6.78
C HIS A 90 -7.63 42.32 8.10
N ARG A 91 -6.88 42.84 9.07
CA ARG A 91 -7.46 43.62 10.15
C ARG A 91 -7.94 44.93 9.52
N THR A 92 -9.20 44.98 9.13
CA THR A 92 -9.87 46.26 8.97
C THR A 92 -10.02 46.85 10.37
N SER A 93 -9.11 47.72 10.76
CA SER A 93 -9.36 48.69 11.82
C SER A 93 -10.44 49.63 11.30
N SER A 94 -11.66 49.51 11.83
CA SER A 94 -12.68 50.55 11.66
C SER A 94 -12.46 51.66 12.71
N PRO A 95 -12.69 52.92 12.36
CA PRO A 95 -12.55 54.08 13.24
C PRO A 95 -13.64 54.16 14.32
#